data_AF-A0A8S3PRQ9-F1
#
_entry.id   AF-A0A8S3PRQ9-F1
#
_cell.length_a   1.000
_cell.length_b   1.000
_cell.length_c   1.000
_cell.angle_alpha   90.00
_cell.angle_beta   90.00
_cell.angle_gamma   90.00
#
_symmetry.space_group_name_H-M   'P 1'
#
loop_
_entity.id
_entity.type
_entity.pdbx_description
1 polymer ?
#
loop_
_entity_poly.entity_id
_entity_poly.type
_entity_poly.pdbx_seq_one_letter_code
_entity_poly.pdbx_strand_id
1 'polypeptide(L)'
;MLEVDLEYPHDLHDSHNSYPLAPSSYSKNLYRDLYGEHRKRPNTTKLIPTLENKKNYITHYRNLQLYTNLGMKITKVHRILEFHQSPWLATYIQFNTSRRQEARIDFEKKFFKLMCNSVFGKTMENLRNRVNIKLVNNESSLKKCFPAFL
;
A
#
# COMPACT_ATOMS: atom_id res chain seq x y z
N MET A 1 7.08 -3.32 -11.83
CA MET A 1 7.35 -2.86 -10.45
C MET A 1 8.85 -2.78 -10.31
N LEU A 2 9.37 -1.75 -9.68
CA LEU A 2 10.80 -1.54 -9.54
C LEU A 2 11.16 -1.34 -8.07
N GLU A 3 12.33 -1.82 -7.69
CA GLU A 3 12.98 -1.51 -6.43
C GLU A 3 14.17 -0.57 -6.74
N VAL A 4 14.10 0.68 -6.27
CA VAL A 4 15.04 1.74 -6.66
C VAL A 4 15.47 2.60 -5.48
N ASP A 5 16.64 3.24 -5.60
CA ASP A 5 17.03 4.34 -4.75
C ASP A 5 16.70 5.67 -5.44
N LEU A 6 16.01 6.55 -4.73
CA LEU A 6 15.62 7.88 -5.21
C LEU A 6 16.28 8.96 -4.35
N GLU A 7 16.93 9.90 -5.00
CA GLU A 7 17.39 11.14 -4.37
C GLU A 7 16.33 12.22 -4.52
N TYR A 8 16.15 12.99 -3.46
CA TYR A 8 15.26 14.14 -3.37
C TYR A 8 16.13 15.41 -3.38
N PRO A 9 16.26 16.10 -4.52
CA PRO A 9 17.06 17.31 -4.61
C PRO A 9 16.54 18.41 -3.66
N HIS A 10 17.46 19.08 -2.97
CA HIS A 10 17.13 20.07 -1.94
C HIS A 10 16.42 21.31 -2.52
N ASP A 11 16.71 21.65 -3.77
CA ASP A 11 16.05 22.72 -4.53
C ASP A 11 14.54 22.49 -4.69
N LEU A 12 14.08 21.23 -4.61
CA LEU A 12 12.65 20.91 -4.70
C LEU A 12 11.92 21.03 -3.36
N HIS A 13 12.63 21.15 -2.24
CA HIS A 13 12.04 21.07 -0.89
C HIS A 13 10.98 22.15 -0.66
N ASP A 14 11.25 23.39 -1.05
CA ASP A 14 10.29 24.49 -0.87
C ASP A 14 9.02 24.27 -1.71
N SER A 15 9.19 23.85 -2.97
CA SER A 15 8.08 23.61 -3.89
C SER A 15 7.22 22.41 -3.50
N HIS A 16 7.83 21.38 -2.91
CA HIS A 16 7.17 20.12 -2.57
C HIS A 16 6.83 19.97 -1.09
N ASN A 17 7.06 21.00 -0.27
CA ASN A 17 6.85 20.95 1.17
C ASN A 17 5.43 20.53 1.57
N SER A 18 4.43 20.95 0.79
CA SER A 18 3.02 20.58 1.04
C SER A 18 2.70 19.13 0.69
N TYR A 19 3.31 18.60 -0.38
CA TYR A 19 3.03 17.24 -0.88
C TYR A 19 4.31 16.52 -1.32
N PRO A 20 5.15 16.07 -0.36
CA PRO A 20 6.35 15.31 -0.71
C PRO A 20 6.01 14.01 -1.44
N LEU A 21 6.79 13.73 -2.49
CA LEU A 21 6.67 12.54 -3.32
C LEU A 21 7.17 11.27 -2.62
N ALA A 22 6.79 10.12 -3.19
CA ALA A 22 7.25 8.80 -2.75
C ALA A 22 7.11 8.57 -1.23
N PRO A 23 5.88 8.59 -0.69
CA PRO A 23 5.67 8.42 0.74
C PRO A 23 6.11 7.01 1.17
N SER A 24 6.67 6.92 2.38
CA SER A 24 7.25 5.69 2.93
C SER A 24 6.54 5.27 4.21
N SER A 25 6.48 3.97 4.46
CA SER A 25 5.94 3.46 5.71
C SER A 25 6.96 3.63 6.82
N TYR A 26 6.65 4.46 7.81
CA TYR A 26 7.50 4.67 8.96
C TYR A 26 6.95 3.94 10.20
N SER A 27 7.87 3.37 10.97
CA SER A 27 7.58 2.65 12.20
C SER A 27 7.38 3.63 13.37
N LYS A 28 6.89 3.10 14.49
CA LYS A 28 6.53 3.85 15.71
C LYS A 28 7.64 4.74 16.26
N ASN A 29 8.91 4.43 15.97
CA ASN A 29 10.06 5.13 16.54
C ASN A 29 10.31 6.50 15.88
N LEU A 30 10.15 6.61 14.56
CA LEU A 30 10.39 7.88 13.85
C LEU A 30 9.27 8.91 14.07
N TYR A 31 8.06 8.46 14.41
CA TYR A 31 6.95 9.37 14.72
C TYR A 31 7.25 10.27 15.92
N ARG A 32 8.01 9.78 16.90
CA ARG A 32 8.47 10.57 18.04
C ARG A 32 9.46 11.65 17.62
N ASP A 33 10.37 11.31 16.71
CA ASP A 33 11.41 12.23 16.23
C ASP A 33 10.80 13.35 15.35
N LEU A 34 9.69 13.07 14.65
CA LEU A 34 9.02 14.04 13.78
C LEU A 34 7.95 14.91 14.48
N TYR A 35 7.24 14.37 15.49
CA TYR A 35 6.07 15.04 16.09
C TYR A 35 6.18 15.32 17.60
N GLY A 36 7.33 14.98 18.22
CA GLY A 36 7.61 15.22 19.63
C GLY A 36 6.85 14.29 20.60
N GLU A 37 7.26 14.32 21.88
CA GLU A 37 6.71 13.45 22.93
C GLU A 37 5.23 13.73 23.28
N HIS A 38 4.72 14.91 22.90
CA HIS A 38 3.40 15.39 23.32
C HIS A 38 2.21 14.79 22.53
N ARG A 39 2.45 13.94 21.51
CA ARG A 39 1.38 13.28 20.75
C ARG A 39 1.31 11.77 21.01
N LYS A 40 0.09 11.26 21.19
CA LYS A 40 -0.18 9.82 21.33
C LYS A 40 0.46 9.06 20.17
N ARG A 41 1.34 8.12 20.50
CA ARG A 41 2.02 7.27 19.50
C ARG A 41 0.98 6.50 18.69
N PRO A 42 1.08 6.48 17.35
CA PRO A 42 0.19 5.65 16.55
C PRO A 42 0.44 4.17 16.85
N ASN A 43 -0.63 3.42 17.11
CA ASN A 43 -0.54 1.98 17.34
C ASN A 43 -0.16 1.18 16.09
N THR A 44 -0.20 1.81 14.91
CA THR A 44 0.03 1.22 13.59
C THR A 44 1.12 1.97 12.82
N THR A 45 1.73 1.30 11.84
CA THR A 45 2.60 1.95 10.87
C THR A 45 1.81 2.98 10.07
N LYS A 46 2.45 4.12 9.80
CA LYS A 46 1.84 5.21 9.03
C LYS A 46 2.64 5.45 7.77
N LEU A 47 1.93 5.71 6.68
CA LEU A 47 2.52 6.17 5.44
C LEU A 47 2.76 7.68 5.58
N ILE A 48 4.01 8.12 5.59
CA ILE A 48 4.39 9.52 5.80
C ILE A 48 5.12 10.03 4.56
N PRO A 49 4.68 11.16 3.97
CA PRO A 49 5.43 11.85 2.95
C PRO A 49 6.61 12.57 3.62
N THR A 50 7.82 12.36 3.10
CA THR A 50 9.04 13.01 3.59
C THR A 50 9.87 13.48 2.40
N LEU A 51 10.59 14.58 2.58
CA LEU A 51 11.55 15.12 1.60
C LEU A 51 12.90 14.40 1.65
N GLU A 52 12.98 13.27 2.34
CA GLU A 52 14.20 12.48 2.44
C GLU A 52 14.43 11.62 1.20
N ASN A 53 15.71 11.29 0.96
CA ASN A 53 16.10 10.27 0.00
C ASN A 53 15.44 8.92 0.34
N LYS A 54 15.04 8.18 -0.70
CA LYS A 54 14.40 6.86 -0.57
C LYS A 54 15.41 5.78 -0.93
N LYS A 55 15.50 4.76 -0.10
CA LYS A 55 16.34 3.58 -0.32
C LYS A 55 15.47 2.34 -0.46
N ASN A 56 15.82 1.46 -1.41
CA ASN A 56 15.08 0.23 -1.71
C ASN A 56 13.57 0.46 -1.87
N TYR A 57 13.20 1.59 -2.50
CA TYR A 57 11.82 2.00 -2.64
C TYR A 57 11.12 1.18 -3.72
N ILE A 58 10.02 0.52 -3.35
CA ILE A 58 9.24 -0.30 -4.26
C ILE A 58 8.13 0.54 -4.88
N THR A 59 8.12 0.68 -6.20
CA THR A 59 7.09 1.46 -6.89
C THR A 59 6.73 0.93 -8.27
N HIS A 60 5.59 1.41 -8.78
CA HIS A 60 5.16 1.12 -10.14
C HIS A 60 5.87 2.02 -11.15
N TYR A 61 6.08 1.55 -12.38
CA TYR A 61 6.86 2.30 -13.39
C TYR A 61 6.24 3.67 -13.69
N ARG A 62 4.90 3.78 -13.72
CA ARG A 62 4.19 5.04 -13.96
C ARG A 62 4.45 6.07 -12.85
N ASN A 63 4.51 5.62 -11.60
CA ASN A 63 4.82 6.50 -10.48
C ASN A 63 6.28 6.93 -10.52
N LEU A 64 7.19 6.03 -10.89
CA LEU A 64 8.60 6.35 -11.07
C LEU A 64 8.80 7.42 -12.15
N GLN A 65 8.14 7.27 -13.31
CA GLN A 65 8.13 8.27 -14.38
C GLN A 65 7.63 9.63 -13.88
N LEU A 66 6.51 9.64 -13.13
CA LEU A 66 6.00 10.86 -12.51
C LEU A 66 7.03 11.50 -11.58
N TYR A 67 7.66 10.73 -10.70
CA TYR A 67 8.64 11.26 -9.76
C TYR A 67 9.86 11.86 -10.47
N THR A 68 10.34 11.20 -11.52
CA THR A 68 11.43 11.74 -12.34
C THR A 68 11.03 13.00 -13.08
N ASN A 69 9.81 13.07 -13.63
CA ASN A 69 9.29 14.28 -14.27
C ASN A 69 9.15 15.45 -13.28
N LEU A 70 8.86 15.15 -12.01
CA LEU A 70 8.81 16.13 -10.93
C LEU A 70 10.20 16.41 -10.31
N GLY A 71 11.28 15.89 -10.89
CA GLY A 71 12.65 16.25 -10.52
C GLY A 71 13.36 15.29 -9.56
N MET A 72 12.72 14.21 -9.09
CA MET A 72 13.43 13.20 -8.31
C MET A 72 14.46 12.46 -9.17
N LYS A 73 15.63 12.18 -8.61
CA LYS A 73 16.73 11.52 -9.34
C LYS A 73 16.82 10.06 -8.95
N ILE A 74 16.90 9.18 -9.95
CA ILE A 74 17.12 7.74 -9.71
C ILE A 74 18.62 7.54 -9.57
N THR A 75 19.06 7.04 -8.41
CA THR A 75 20.49 6.80 -8.13
C THR A 75 20.88 5.35 -8.37
N LYS A 76 19.98 4.39 -8.11
CA LYS A 76 20.22 2.97 -8.33
C LYS A 76 18.93 2.22 -8.62
N VAL A 77 18.99 1.24 -9.52
CA VAL A 77 17.92 0.25 -9.74
C VAL A 77 18.40 -1.09 -9.22
N HIS A 78 17.68 -1.67 -8.26
CA HIS A 78 18.06 -2.94 -7.63
C HIS A 78 17.39 -4.13 -8.31
N ARG A 79 16.08 -4.04 -8.56
CA ARG A 79 15.28 -5.15 -9.12
C ARG A 79 14.14 -4.62 -9.97
N ILE A 80 13.76 -5.39 -10.99
CA ILE A 80 12.64 -5.10 -11.89
C ILE A 80 11.76 -6.34 -11.96
N LEU A 81 10.47 -6.15 -11.74
CA LEU A 81 9.42 -7.12 -12.06
C LEU A 81 8.66 -6.62 -13.28
N GLU A 82 8.87 -7.30 -14.39
CA GLU A 82 8.18 -7.08 -15.66
C GLU A 82 6.86 -7.86 -15.71
N PHE A 83 5.84 -7.26 -16.32
CA PHE A 83 4.54 -7.88 -16.50
C PHE A 83 3.72 -7.14 -17.56
N HIS A 84 2.82 -7.88 -18.22
CA HIS A 84 1.83 -7.31 -19.12
C HIS A 84 0.61 -6.79 -18.35
N GLN A 85 0.09 -5.64 -18.77
CA GLN A 85 -1.10 -5.03 -18.18
C GLN A 85 -2.15 -4.82 -19.26
N SER A 86 -3.38 -5.21 -18.97
CA SER A 86 -4.54 -4.92 -19.81
C SER A 86 -5.71 -4.43 -18.95
N PRO A 87 -6.63 -3.64 -19.50
CA PRO A 87 -7.81 -3.17 -18.80
C PRO A 87 -8.91 -4.26 -18.76
N TRP A 88 -8.57 -5.49 -18.40
CA TRP A 88 -9.46 -6.66 -18.45
C TRP A 88 -10.72 -6.52 -17.59
N LEU A 89 -10.65 -5.72 -16.51
CA LEU A 89 -11.78 -5.44 -15.62
C LEU A 89 -12.64 -4.24 -16.04
N ALA A 90 -12.25 -3.51 -17.10
CA ALA A 90 -12.85 -2.22 -17.43
C ALA A 90 -14.34 -2.32 -17.77
N THR A 91 -14.73 -3.32 -18.57
CA THR A 91 -16.14 -3.54 -18.94
C THR A 91 -17.02 -3.81 -17.71
N TYR A 92 -16.53 -4.60 -16.77
CA TYR A 92 -17.21 -4.88 -15.51
C TYR A 92 -17.36 -3.63 -14.64
N ILE A 93 -16.30 -2.83 -14.50
CA ILE A 93 -16.34 -1.59 -13.70
C ILE A 93 -17.25 -0.54 -14.35
N GLN A 94 -17.22 -0.42 -15.68
CA GLN A 94 -18.10 0.48 -16.43
C GLN A 94 -19.57 0.08 -16.28
N PHE A 95 -19.86 -1.22 -16.37
CA PHE A 95 -21.21 -1.75 -16.16
C PHE A 95 -21.76 -1.36 -14.77
N ASN A 96 -21.01 -1.67 -13.70
CA ASN A 96 -21.44 -1.37 -12.34
C ASN A 96 -21.53 0.14 -12.08
N THR A 97 -20.63 0.94 -12.67
CA THR A 97 -20.69 2.41 -12.57
C THR A 97 -21.95 2.96 -13.24
N SER A 98 -22.29 2.47 -14.43
CA SER A 98 -23.49 2.90 -15.16
C SER A 98 -24.76 2.51 -14.41
N ARG A 99 -24.84 1.27 -13.92
CA ARG A 99 -25.98 0.80 -13.11
C ARG A 99 -26.12 1.55 -11.80
N ARG A 100 -25.01 1.94 -11.18
CA ARG A 100 -25.03 2.79 -9.98
C ARG A 100 -25.54 4.21 -10.28
N GLN A 101 -25.28 4.76 -11.45
CA GLN A 101 -25.80 6.07 -11.87
C GLN A 101 -27.31 6.01 -12.16
N GLU A 102 -27.78 4.92 -12.77
CA GLU A 102 -29.20 4.68 -13.09
C GLU A 102 -30.05 4.33 -11.86
N ALA A 103 -29.43 3.76 -10.81
CA ALA A 103 -30.09 3.32 -9.59
C ALA A 103 -30.88 4.45 -8.91
N ARG A 104 -32.16 4.19 -8.65
CA ARG A 104 -33.07 5.14 -8.00
C ARG A 104 -33.06 4.99 -6.48
N ILE A 105 -32.83 3.77 -6.01
CA ILE A 105 -32.88 3.42 -4.60
C ILE A 105 -31.47 3.35 -4.02
N ASP A 106 -31.30 3.83 -2.78
CA ASP A 106 -30.00 3.82 -2.10
C ASP A 106 -29.43 2.40 -1.90
N PHE A 107 -30.30 1.40 -1.77
CA PHE A 107 -29.90 0.00 -1.73
C PHE A 107 -29.12 -0.41 -2.99
N GLU A 108 -29.68 -0.14 -4.18
CA GLU A 108 -29.06 -0.48 -5.46
C GLU A 108 -27.74 0.27 -5.66
N LYS A 109 -27.70 1.56 -5.30
CA LYS A 109 -26.46 2.36 -5.35
C LYS A 109 -25.36 1.73 -4.48
N LYS A 110 -25.71 1.30 -3.26
CA LYS A 110 -24.78 0.61 -2.35
C LYS A 110 -24.36 -0.75 -2.91
N PHE A 111 -25.28 -1.50 -3.51
CA PHE A 111 -25.00 -2.79 -4.13
C PHE A 111 -23.96 -2.67 -5.25
N PHE A 112 -24.18 -1.83 -6.26
CA PHE A 112 -23.23 -1.68 -7.37
C PHE A 112 -21.88 -1.10 -6.93
N LYS A 113 -21.86 -0.23 -5.92
CA LYS A 113 -20.60 0.22 -5.27
C LYS A 113 -19.86 -0.95 -4.63
N LEU A 114 -20.58 -1.82 -3.91
CA LEU A 114 -20.00 -2.99 -3.26
C LEU A 114 -19.40 -3.96 -4.28
N MET A 115 -20.06 -4.17 -5.43
CA MET A 115 -19.54 -5.05 -6.47
C MET A 115 -18.15 -4.62 -6.97
N CYS A 116 -17.94 -3.32 -7.22
CA CYS A 116 -16.63 -2.79 -7.57
C CYS A 116 -15.61 -2.94 -6.43
N ASN A 117 -15.99 -2.55 -5.21
CA ASN A 117 -15.09 -2.58 -4.04
C ASN A 117 -14.68 -4.01 -3.65
N SER A 118 -15.60 -4.96 -3.74
CA SER A 118 -15.36 -6.37 -3.41
C SER A 118 -14.33 -7.00 -4.34
N VAL A 119 -14.42 -6.74 -5.65
CA VAL A 119 -13.42 -7.26 -6.60
C VAL A 119 -12.04 -6.65 -6.32
N PHE A 120 -11.96 -5.33 -6.08
CA PHE A 120 -10.70 -4.69 -5.70
C PHE A 120 -10.09 -5.31 -4.44
N GLY A 121 -10.89 -5.42 -3.37
CA GLY A 121 -10.44 -6.01 -2.11
C GLY A 121 -9.99 -7.47 -2.28
N LYS A 122 -10.72 -8.25 -3.10
CA LYS A 122 -10.36 -9.65 -3.37
C LYS A 122 -9.03 -9.78 -4.11
N THR A 123 -8.75 -8.90 -5.06
CA THR A 123 -7.48 -8.90 -5.81
C THR A 123 -6.27 -8.48 -4.98
N MET A 124 -6.49 -7.74 -3.89
CA MET A 124 -5.44 -7.31 -2.95
C MET A 124 -5.32 -8.23 -1.73
N GLU A 125 -6.06 -9.34 -1.69
CA GLU A 125 -6.07 -10.25 -0.56
C GLU A 125 -4.73 -11.00 -0.42
N ASN A 126 -4.12 -10.94 0.77
CA ASN A 126 -2.95 -11.75 1.08
C ASN A 126 -3.36 -13.21 1.36
N LEU A 127 -3.20 -14.07 0.36
CA LEU A 127 -3.54 -15.49 0.45
C LEU A 127 -2.81 -16.25 1.57
N ARG A 128 -1.62 -15.79 2.00
CA ARG A 128 -0.88 -16.44 3.09
C ARG A 128 -1.61 -16.38 4.43
N ASN A 129 -2.47 -15.37 4.61
CA ASN A 129 -3.25 -15.22 5.84
C ASN A 129 -4.44 -16.18 5.91
N ARG A 130 -4.77 -16.91 4.83
CA ARG A 130 -5.85 -17.90 4.85
C ARG A 130 -5.47 -19.18 5.59
N VAL A 131 -4.18 -19.48 5.72
CA VAL A 131 -3.68 -20.71 6.34
C VAL A 131 -2.78 -20.34 7.52
N ASN A 132 -3.14 -20.81 8.71
CA ASN A 132 -2.33 -20.62 9.91
C ASN A 132 -1.46 -21.87 10.13
N ILE A 133 -0.20 -21.81 9.69
CA ILE A 133 0.77 -22.87 9.92
C ILE A 133 1.57 -22.53 11.18
N LYS A 134 1.44 -23.35 12.22
CA LYS A 134 2.25 -23.25 13.44
C LYS A 134 3.21 -24.43 13.51
N LEU A 135 4.50 -24.17 13.33
CA LEU A 135 5.54 -25.15 13.60
C LEU A 135 5.78 -25.18 15.12
N VAL A 136 5.63 -26.35 15.70
CA VAL A 136 5.76 -26.57 17.14
C VAL A 136 6.80 -27.65 17.35
N ASN A 137 7.83 -27.35 18.15
CA ASN A 137 8.84 -28.33 18.57
C ASN A 137 8.75 -28.73 20.05
N ASN A 138 7.86 -28.09 20.83
CA ASN A 138 7.73 -28.28 22.27
C ASN A 138 6.29 -28.64 22.65
N GLU A 139 6.11 -29.59 23.56
CA GLU A 139 4.81 -30.13 23.95
C GLU A 139 3.87 -29.06 24.56
N SER A 140 4.43 -28.09 25.30
CA SER A 140 3.66 -26.99 25.88
C SER A 140 3.04 -26.07 24.84
N SER A 141 3.73 -25.86 23.71
CA SER A 141 3.23 -25.10 22.57
C SER A 141 2.23 -25.91 21.73
N LEU A 142 2.33 -27.25 21.75
CA LEU A 142 1.42 -28.15 21.05
C LEU A 142 0.04 -28.13 21.71
N LYS A 143 0.00 -28.25 23.05
CA LYS A 143 -1.22 -28.16 23.87
C LYS A 143 -1.95 -26.82 23.68
N LYS A 144 -1.22 -25.72 23.47
CA LYS A 144 -1.82 -24.40 23.16
C LYS A 144 -2.43 -24.31 21.76
N CYS A 145 -1.93 -25.10 20.80
CA CYS A 145 -2.44 -25.09 19.42
C CYS A 145 -3.64 -26.03 19.24
N PHE A 146 -3.69 -27.13 20.00
CA PHE A 146 -4.77 -28.12 19.97
C PHE A 146 -5.27 -28.46 21.39
N PRO A 147 -5.99 -27.53 22.05
CA PRO A 147 -6.45 -27.74 23.43
C PRO A 147 -7.56 -28.79 23.59
N ALA A 148 -8.09 -29.36 22.49
CA ALA A 148 -9.25 -30.25 22.49
C ALA A 148 -8.94 -31.73 22.15
N PHE A 149 -7.67 -32.11 22.00
CA PHE A 149 -7.26 -33.47 21.58
C PHE A 149 -6.22 -34.15 22.49
N LEU A 150 -6.01 -33.61 23.71
CA LEU A 150 -5.22 -34.19 24.80
C LEU A 150 -5.93 -33.90 26.12
#